data_AF-A0A1J0PCQ7-F1
#
_entry.id   AF-A0A1J0PCQ7-F1
#
_cell.length_a   1.000
_cell.length_b   1.000
_cell.length_c   1.000
_cell.angle_alpha   90.00
_cell.angle_beta   90.00
_cell.angle_gamma   90.00
#
_symmetry.space_group_name_H-M   'P 1'
#
loop_
_entity.id
_entity.type
_entity.pdbx_description
1 polymer ?
#
loop_
_entity_poly.entity_id
_entity_poly.type
_entity_poly.pdbx_seq_one_letter_code
_entity_poly.pdbx_strand_id
1 'polypeptide(L)'
;MTTHRLVDAIGRVLIGLVFLHALLGKVTGFAGVSAAISAKGLPFAPLLLSLAMVLLAVGSLLLISGWHSRVGALLLLIFLIPTSLIFHGEVSDAGERIQLLKNMAIIGGLLLVANQPSGSRVINRGG
;
A
#
# COMPACT_ATOMS: atom_id res chain seq x y z
N MET A 1 -20.05 -16.30 10.25
CA MET A 1 -19.03 -15.22 10.21
C MET A 1 -19.73 -13.93 10.62
N THR A 2 -19.26 -13.18 11.61
CA THR A 2 -19.93 -11.92 12.02
C THR A 2 -19.77 -10.87 10.92
N THR A 3 -20.81 -10.08 10.63
CA THR A 3 -20.83 -9.09 9.54
C THR A 3 -19.64 -8.14 9.57
N HIS A 4 -19.19 -7.74 10.76
CA HIS A 4 -17.98 -6.92 10.95
C HIS A 4 -16.71 -7.54 10.33
N ARG A 5 -16.49 -8.85 10.52
CA ARG A 5 -15.30 -9.54 9.97
C ARG A 5 -15.31 -9.58 8.45
N LEU A 6 -16.50 -9.67 7.84
CA LEU A 6 -16.64 -9.65 6.39
C LEU A 6 -16.33 -8.25 5.84
N VAL A 7 -16.88 -7.20 6.45
CA VAL A 7 -16.63 -5.81 6.07
C VAL A 7 -15.15 -5.46 6.18
N ASP A 8 -14.48 -5.86 7.26
CA ASP A 8 -13.04 -5.66 7.44
C ASP A 8 -12.21 -6.38 6.36
N ALA A 9 -12.57 -7.64 6.05
CA ALA A 9 -11.92 -8.40 5.01
C ALA A 9 -12.06 -7.74 3.63
N ILE A 10 -13.28 -7.30 3.28
CA ILE A 10 -13.55 -6.59 2.02
C ILE A 10 -12.74 -5.29 1.97
N GLY A 11 -12.74 -4.49 3.04
CA GLY A 11 -11.96 -3.24 3.10
C GLY A 11 -10.46 -3.48 2.84
N ARG A 12 -9.86 -4.49 3.49
CA ARG A 12 -8.46 -4.85 3.26
C ARG A 12 -8.19 -5.33 1.84
N VAL A 13 -9.09 -6.11 1.26
CA VAL A 13 -8.97 -6.58 -0.12
C VAL A 13 -9.00 -5.40 -1.09
N LEU A 14 -9.98 -4.50 -0.95
CA LEU A 14 -10.11 -3.33 -1.82
C LEU A 14 -8.88 -2.41 -1.75
N ILE A 15 -8.37 -2.15 -0.54
CA ILE A 15 -7.13 -1.38 -0.36
C ILE A 15 -5.95 -2.12 -1.00
N GLY A 16 -5.78 -3.42 -0.71
CA GLY A 16 -4.67 -4.23 -1.20
C GLY A 16 -4.62 -4.36 -2.72
N LEU A 17 -5.78 -4.37 -3.39
CA LEU A 17 -5.90 -4.44 -4.84
C LEU A 17 -5.25 -3.24 -5.54
N VAL A 18 -5.34 -2.03 -4.98
CA VAL A 18 -4.67 -0.84 -5.52
C VAL A 18 -3.16 -1.08 -5.62
N PHE A 19 -2.57 -1.65 -4.58
CA PHE A 19 -1.14 -1.90 -4.50
C PHE A 19 -0.70 -3.09 -5.37
N LEU A 20 -1.52 -4.13 -5.50
CA LEU A 20 -1.25 -5.22 -6.44
C LEU A 20 -1.28 -4.73 -7.89
N HIS A 21 -2.25 -3.90 -8.25
CA HIS A 21 -2.28 -3.27 -9.57
C HIS A 21 -1.03 -2.38 -9.80
N ALA A 22 -0.66 -1.58 -8.80
CA ALA A 22 0.55 -0.77 -8.85
C ALA A 22 1.85 -1.58 -8.95
N LEU A 23 1.90 -2.79 -8.37
CA LEU A 23 3.01 -3.72 -8.49
C LEU A 23 3.11 -4.29 -9.90
N LEU A 24 1.99 -4.76 -10.47
CA LEU A 24 1.96 -5.29 -11.84
C LEU A 24 2.47 -4.27 -12.86
N GLY A 25 2.05 -3.01 -12.75
CA GLY A 25 2.56 -1.94 -13.61
C GLY A 25 4.07 -1.68 -13.46
N LYS A 26 4.65 -1.92 -12.28
CA LYS A 26 6.10 -1.82 -12.05
C LYS A 26 6.88 -3.01 -12.59
N VAL A 27 6.29 -4.21 -12.56
CA VAL A 27 6.87 -5.41 -13.15
C VAL A 27 6.92 -5.28 -14.67
N THR A 28 5.81 -4.91 -15.31
CA THR A 28 5.73 -4.84 -16.78
C THR A 28 6.40 -3.57 -17.33
N GLY A 29 6.43 -2.49 -16.56
CA GLY A 29 6.96 -1.18 -16.96
C GLY A 29 8.29 -0.81 -16.30
N PHE A 30 9.08 -1.77 -15.83
CA PHE A 30 10.23 -1.52 -14.95
C PHE A 30 11.18 -0.43 -15.47
N ALA A 31 11.60 -0.51 -16.73
CA ALA A 31 12.53 0.46 -17.33
C ALA A 31 11.94 1.88 -17.35
N GLY A 32 10.67 2.04 -17.72
CA GLY A 32 9.99 3.33 -17.76
C GLY A 32 9.80 3.93 -16.36
N VAL A 33 9.43 3.11 -15.37
CA VAL A 33 9.29 3.57 -13.99
C VAL A 33 10.65 3.94 -13.39
N SER A 34 11.70 3.17 -13.68
CA SER A 34 13.06 3.50 -13.24
C SER A 34 13.53 4.83 -13.84
N ALA A 35 13.26 5.09 -15.13
CA ALA A 35 13.57 6.37 -15.75
C ALA A 35 12.80 7.53 -15.11
N ALA A 36 11.52 7.33 -14.78
CA ALA A 36 10.71 8.33 -14.07
C ALA A 36 11.23 8.63 -12.65
N ILE A 37 11.73 7.62 -11.93
CA ILE A 37 12.39 7.81 -10.62
C ILE A 37 13.67 8.62 -10.78
N SER A 38 14.52 8.29 -11.76
CA SER A 38 15.74 9.06 -12.05
C SER A 38 15.43 10.51 -12.44
N ALA A 39 14.36 10.76 -13.17
CA ALA A 39 13.93 12.12 -13.55
C ALA A 39 13.53 12.99 -12.35
N LYS A 40 13.18 12.39 -11.21
CA LYS A 40 12.95 13.10 -9.94
C LYS A 40 14.24 13.39 -9.16
N GLY A 41 15.41 13.10 -9.72
CA GLY A 41 16.72 13.35 -9.11
C GLY A 41 17.14 12.32 -8.05
N LEU A 42 16.43 11.20 -7.95
CA LEU A 42 16.74 10.14 -6.99
C LEU A 42 17.89 9.25 -7.49
N PRO A 43 18.94 9.01 -6.68
CA PRO A 43 19.99 8.08 -7.04
C PRO A 43 19.50 6.64 -6.95
N PHE A 44 20.21 5.72 -7.61
CA PHE A 44 19.95 4.27 -7.54
C PHE A 44 18.50 3.86 -7.89
N ALA A 45 17.89 4.51 -8.89
CA ALA A 45 16.50 4.29 -9.27
C ALA A 45 16.06 2.82 -9.44
N PRO A 46 16.84 1.92 -10.08
CA PRO A 46 16.48 0.50 -10.17
C PRO A 46 16.39 -0.20 -8.81
N LEU A 47 17.28 0.17 -7.87
CA LEU A 47 17.28 -0.38 -6.51
C LEU A 47 16.06 0.11 -5.72
N LEU A 48 15.78 1.41 -5.77
CA LEU A 48 14.60 1.99 -5.12
C LEU A 48 13.30 1.39 -5.66
N LEU A 49 13.21 1.19 -6.98
CA LEU A 49 12.07 0.53 -7.60
C LEU A 49 11.92 -0.92 -7.13
N SER A 50 13.02 -1.66 -7.06
CA SER A 50 13.01 -3.06 -6.58
C SER A 50 12.55 -3.15 -5.13
N LEU A 51 13.04 -2.26 -4.25
CA LEU A 51 12.59 -2.18 -2.86
C LEU A 51 11.11 -1.82 -2.75
N ALA A 52 10.64 -0.85 -3.55
CA ALA A 52 9.23 -0.50 -3.62
C ALA A 52 8.35 -1.70 -4.04
N MET A 53 8.80 -2.50 -5.02
CA MET A 53 8.10 -3.70 -5.46
C MET A 53 8.03 -4.76 -4.36
N VAL A 54 9.08 -4.95 -3.57
CA VAL A 54 9.08 -5.87 -2.41
C VAL A 54 8.07 -5.40 -1.36
N LEU A 55 8.08 -4.10 -1.02
CA LEU A 55 7.13 -3.52 -0.06
C LEU A 55 5.68 -3.70 -0.54
N LEU A 56 5.42 -3.47 -1.83
CA LEU A 56 4.11 -3.68 -2.44
C LEU A 56 3.67 -5.15 -2.38
N ALA A 57 4.54 -6.07 -2.79
CA ALA A 57 4.22 -7.49 -2.84
C ALA A 57 3.93 -8.06 -1.45
N VAL A 58 4.86 -7.85 -0.50
CA VAL A 58 4.73 -8.36 0.87
C VAL A 58 3.60 -7.64 1.60
N GLY A 59 3.54 -6.30 1.49
CA GLY A 59 2.53 -5.48 2.13
C GLY A 59 1.11 -5.85 1.72
N SER A 60 0.87 -5.97 0.41
CA SER A 60 -0.43 -6.40 -0.12
C SER A 60 -0.82 -7.80 0.32
N LEU A 61 0.11 -8.76 0.28
CA LEU A 61 -0.17 -10.15 0.66
C LEU A 61 -0.56 -10.25 2.15
N LEU A 62 0.18 -9.57 3.02
CA LEU A 62 -0.11 -9.54 4.45
C LEU A 62 -1.41 -8.81 4.78
N LEU A 63 -1.71 -7.73 4.04
CA LEU A 63 -2.95 -6.97 4.21
C LEU A 63 -4.18 -7.81 3.79
N ILE A 64 -4.13 -8.41 2.60
CA ILE A 64 -5.24 -9.17 2.01
C ILE A 64 -5.52 -10.46 2.78
N SER A 65 -4.48 -11.22 3.13
CA SER A 65 -4.61 -12.47 3.88
C SER A 65 -5.13 -12.26 5.30
N GLY A 66 -4.91 -11.07 5.86
CA GLY A 66 -5.34 -10.72 7.21
C GLY A 66 -4.53 -11.34 8.34
N TRP A 67 -3.48 -12.13 8.04
CA TRP A 67 -2.66 -12.80 9.06
C TRP A 67 -1.81 -11.81 9.86
N HIS A 68 -1.17 -10.86 9.16
CA HIS A 68 -0.41 -9.76 9.77
C HIS A 68 -0.78 -8.42 9.13
N SER A 69 -2.08 -8.10 9.08
CA SER A 69 -2.59 -6.92 8.37
C SER A 69 -2.01 -5.60 8.87
N ARG A 70 -1.66 -5.50 10.16
CA ARG A 70 -0.96 -4.32 10.72
C ARG A 70 0.42 -4.13 10.10
N VAL A 71 1.22 -5.20 10.01
CA VAL A 71 2.54 -5.17 9.37
C VAL A 71 2.40 -4.85 7.88
N GLY A 72 1.44 -5.51 7.21
CA GLY A 72 1.14 -5.22 5.80
C GLY A 72 0.80 -3.74 5.57
N ALA A 73 -0.04 -3.17 6.42
CA ALA A 73 -0.42 -1.76 6.33
C ALA A 73 0.77 -0.81 6.52
N LEU A 74 1.65 -1.08 7.49
CA LEU A 74 2.85 -0.28 7.73
C LEU A 74 3.83 -0.33 6.54
N LEU A 75 4.07 -1.50 5.96
CA LEU A 75 4.92 -1.64 4.76
C LEU A 75 4.37 -0.82 3.58
N LEU A 76 3.06 -0.87 3.38
CA LEU A 76 2.39 -0.10 2.32
C LEU A 76 2.41 1.40 2.61
N LEU A 77 2.32 1.84 3.87
CA LEU A 77 2.48 3.24 4.27
C LEU A 77 3.89 3.76 3.98
N ILE A 78 4.92 2.97 4.32
CA ILE A 78 6.33 3.29 4.04
C ILE A 78 6.54 3.51 2.54
N PHE A 79 5.88 2.74 1.68
CA PHE A 79 5.91 2.94 0.23
C PHE A 79 5.08 4.16 -0.22
N LEU A 80 3.83 4.26 0.25
CA LEU A 80 2.85 5.18 -0.32
C LEU A 80 3.13 6.64 0.04
N ILE A 81 3.56 6.92 1.27
CA ILE A 81 3.79 8.30 1.72
C ILE A 81 4.88 8.99 0.88
N PRO A 82 6.12 8.45 0.77
CA PRO A 82 7.16 9.09 -0.04
C PRO A 82 6.76 9.15 -1.52
N THR A 83 6.17 8.07 -2.05
CA THR A 83 5.73 8.05 -3.46
C THR A 83 4.74 9.16 -3.75
N SER A 84 3.78 9.41 -2.85
CA SER A 84 2.79 10.46 -3.03
C SER A 84 3.42 11.86 -3.07
N LEU A 85 4.34 12.13 -2.16
CA LEU A 85 4.99 13.44 -2.07
C LEU A 85 5.94 13.71 -3.24
N ILE A 86 6.64 12.68 -3.72
CA ILE A 86 7.65 12.81 -4.78
C ILE A 86 6.99 12.90 -6.17
N PHE A 87 5.93 12.11 -6.41
CA PHE A 87 5.32 11.96 -7.74
C PHE A 87 4.01 12.73 -7.92
N HIS A 88 3.38 13.22 -6.85
CA HIS A 88 2.10 13.93 -6.89
C HIS A 88 2.11 15.18 -6.00
N GLY A 89 3.26 15.85 -5.92
CA GLY A 89 3.46 17.04 -5.10
C GLY A 89 3.02 18.34 -5.77
N GLU A 90 2.82 18.35 -7.08
CA GLU A 90 2.43 19.55 -7.84
C GLU A 90 0.92 19.79 -7.69
N VAL A 91 0.51 20.40 -6.58
CA VAL A 91 -0.91 20.62 -6.25
C VAL A 91 -1.63 21.57 -7.21
N SER A 92 -0.87 22.36 -7.98
CA SER A 92 -1.41 23.24 -9.02
C SER A 92 -1.94 22.45 -10.22
N ASP A 93 -1.29 21.33 -10.56
CA ASP A 93 -1.74 20.41 -11.59
C ASP A 93 -2.95 19.60 -11.11
N ALA A 94 -4.02 19.60 -11.92
CA ALA A 94 -5.25 18.90 -11.55
C ALA A 94 -5.08 17.37 -11.50
N GLY A 95 -4.24 16.81 -12.37
CA GLY A 95 -3.95 15.39 -12.43
C GLY A 95 -3.21 14.91 -11.18
N GLU A 96 -2.10 15.58 -10.83
CA GLU A 96 -1.32 15.27 -9.64
C GLU A 96 -2.15 15.47 -8.36
N ARG A 97 -2.93 16.55 -8.27
CA ARG A 97 -3.80 16.79 -7.11
C ARG A 97 -4.81 15.67 -6.87
N ILE A 98 -5.43 15.13 -7.93
CA ILE A 98 -6.36 14.00 -7.81
C ILE A 98 -5.64 12.74 -7.30
N GLN A 99 -4.43 12.47 -7.81
CA GLN A 99 -3.64 11.31 -7.37
C GLN A 99 -3.20 11.46 -5.91
N LEU A 100 -2.82 12.66 -5.49
CA LEU A 100 -2.47 12.95 -4.10
C LEU A 100 -3.66 12.71 -3.17
N LEU A 101 -4.84 13.25 -3.48
CA LEU A 101 -6.06 13.06 -2.68
C LEU A 101 -6.46 11.58 -2.60
N LYS A 102 -6.37 10.84 -3.72
CA LYS A 102 -6.58 9.39 -3.74
C LYS A 102 -5.61 8.68 -2.79
N ASN A 103 -4.32 9.02 -2.83
CA ASN A 103 -3.33 8.41 -1.96
C ASN A 103 -3.54 8.78 -0.49
N MET A 104 -3.95 10.02 -0.18
CA MET A 104 -4.31 10.43 1.19
C MET A 104 -5.48 9.60 1.75
N ALA A 105 -6.51 9.35 0.94
CA ALA A 105 -7.62 8.48 1.35
C ALA A 105 -7.14 7.04 1.64
N ILE A 106 -6.26 6.50 0.81
CA ILE A 106 -5.67 5.16 1.01
C ILE A 106 -4.80 5.12 2.26
N ILE A 107 -3.97 6.16 2.50
CA ILE A 107 -3.18 6.30 3.74
C ILE A 107 -4.11 6.26 4.96
N GLY A 108 -5.22 6.99 4.93
CA GLY A 108 -6.25 6.94 5.99
C GLY A 108 -6.77 5.51 6.22
N GLY A 109 -7.15 4.80 5.16
CA GLY A 109 -7.57 3.40 5.25
C GLY A 109 -6.51 2.47 5.84
N LEU A 110 -5.24 2.64 5.44
CA LEU A 110 -4.13 1.87 5.99
C LEU A 110 -3.86 2.18 7.47
N LEU A 111 -3.97 3.44 7.88
CA LEU A 111 -3.83 3.85 9.28
C LEU A 111 -4.93 3.23 10.15
N LEU A 112 -6.18 3.20 9.64
CA LEU A 112 -7.28 2.52 10.31
C LEU A 112 -6.98 1.03 10.50
N VAL A 113 -6.48 0.34 9.47
CA VAL A 113 -6.08 -1.07 9.59
C VAL A 113 -4.90 -1.25 10.55
N ALA A 114 -3.91 -0.35 10.52
CA ALA A 114 -2.73 -0.42 11.38
C ALA A 114 -3.07 -0.19 12.87
N ASN A 115 -4.16 0.54 13.14
CA ASN A 115 -4.66 0.81 14.50
C ASN A 115 -5.54 -0.32 15.06
N GLN A 116 -5.97 -1.28 14.24
CA GLN A 116 -6.75 -2.40 14.74
C GLN A 116 -5.89 -3.28 15.67
N PRO A 117 -6.42 -3.72 16.82
CA PRO A 117 -5.75 -4.71 17.65
C PRO A 117 -5.43 -5.94 16.81
N SER A 118 -4.19 -6.42 16.88
CA SER A 118 -3.79 -7.70 16.29
C SER A 118 -4.77 -8.75 16.78
N GLY A 119 -5.62 -9.24 15.87
CA GLY A 119 -6.84 -9.97 16.20
C GLY A 119 -6.59 -10.94 17.33
N SER A 120 -7.33 -10.79 18.42
CA SER A 120 -7.44 -11.78 19.48
C SER A 120 -7.75 -13.09 18.80
N ARG A 121 -6.71 -13.93 18.69
CA ARG A 121 -6.85 -15.34 18.37
C ARG A 121 -7.81 -15.84 19.42
N VAL A 122 -9.07 -16.05 19.06
CA VAL A 122 -10.03 -16.73 19.92
C VAL A 122 -9.48 -18.14 20.05
N ILE A 123 -8.55 -18.32 20.98
CA ILE A 123 -8.25 -19.60 21.59
C ILE A 123 -9.53 -19.96 22.31
N ASN A 124 -10.36 -20.71 21.59
CA ASN A 124 -11.41 -21.51 22.19
C ASN A 124 -10.72 -22.45 23.18
N ARG A 125 -10.58 -22.04 24.44
CA ARG A 125 -10.31 -22.95 25.55
C ARG A 125 -11.65 -23.58 25.91
N GLY A 126 -12.05 -24.56 25.11
CA GLY A 126 -13.00 -25.58 25.54
C GLY A 126 -12.24 -26.58 26.41
N GLY A 127 -12.74 -26.80 27.62
CA GLY A 127 -12.18 -27.68 28.64
C GLY A 127 -12.58 -27.19 30.01
#